data_AF-A0A1G1JV94-F1
#
_entry.id   AF-A0A1G1JV94-F1
#
_cell.length_a   1.000
_cell.length_b   1.000
_cell.length_c   1.000
_cell.angle_alpha   90.00
_cell.angle_beta   90.00
_cell.angle_gamma   90.00
#
_symmetry.space_group_name_H-M   'P 1'
#
loop_
_entity.id
_entity.type
_entity.pdbx_description
1 polymer ?
#
loop_
_entity_poly.entity_id
_entity_poly.type
_entity_poly.pdbx_seq_one_letter_code
_entity_poly.pdbx_strand_id
1 'polypeptide(L)'
;MKLRSNNLRGIWFWLKWILTAIGGFTLSVLFWNWLLLRQLKADFHNPQIAIGWMVAVFGTWFVTLIPLMKKKETVMGHMDKQDESTVTWWLIWISLTIGSFFLAVWFWTPFIASRFGSIKNPTTSLLWVVAVFGSWLVALIPLMIVMYYKVDKAYEDARIRRELKAEKFKDPVKIKAVFIEESKRRLPKEVSEKLKKTPQTIKGGHLITAILKDGRKIKNVFISRGKEILGVYDQEELTFEGADIANFETADLTSPPDFTQKIWLRLDGNSA
;
A
#
# COMPACT_ATOMS: atom_id res chain seq x y z
N MET A 1 -19.40 -4.30 1.25
CA MET A 1 -19.41 -3.24 0.20
C MET A 1 -18.13 -2.39 0.13
N LYS A 2 -17.29 -2.30 1.18
CA LYS A 2 -16.03 -1.50 1.21
C LYS A 2 -14.86 -2.02 0.36
N LEU A 3 -14.84 -3.28 -0.06
CA LEU A 3 -13.75 -3.84 -0.88
C LEU A 3 -13.82 -3.42 -2.36
N ARG A 4 -15.03 -3.16 -2.89
CA ARG A 4 -15.23 -2.80 -4.31
C ARG A 4 -14.77 -1.37 -4.64
N SER A 5 -14.80 -0.46 -3.66
CA SER A 5 -14.39 0.94 -3.86
C SER A 5 -12.87 1.15 -3.91
N ASN A 6 -12.09 0.25 -3.32
CA ASN A 6 -10.62 0.34 -3.36
C ASN A 6 -10.06 -0.10 -4.73
N ASN A 7 -10.65 -1.11 -5.36
CA ASN A 7 -10.25 -1.54 -6.72
C ASN A 7 -10.55 -0.48 -7.79
N LEU A 8 -11.68 0.22 -7.70
CA LEU A 8 -12.03 1.30 -8.63
C LEU A 8 -11.06 2.49 -8.54
N ARG A 9 -10.57 2.83 -7.34
CA ARG A 9 -9.54 3.86 -7.16
C ARG A 9 -8.20 3.45 -7.75
N GLY A 10 -7.80 2.18 -7.57
CA GLY A 10 -6.58 1.63 -8.19
C GLY A 10 -6.63 1.65 -9.71
N ILE A 11 -7.76 1.26 -10.31
CA ILE A 11 -7.95 1.30 -11.77
C ILE A 11 -7.92 2.74 -12.29
N TRP A 12 -8.59 3.68 -11.60
CA TRP A 12 -8.55 5.10 -11.97
C TRP A 12 -7.17 5.73 -11.84
N PHE A 13 -6.37 5.28 -10.86
CA PHE A 13 -4.97 5.65 -10.71
C PHE A 13 -4.16 5.22 -11.94
N TRP A 14 -4.23 3.95 -12.32
CA TRP A 14 -3.55 3.43 -13.51
C TRP A 14 -4.00 4.10 -14.80
N LEU A 15 -5.31 4.39 -14.96
CA LEU A 15 -5.83 5.08 -16.14
C LEU A 15 -5.31 6.52 -16.24
N LYS A 16 -5.33 7.29 -15.14
CA LYS A 16 -4.74 8.64 -15.11
C LYS A 16 -3.24 8.60 -15.34
N TRP A 17 -2.55 7.56 -14.88
CA TRP A 17 -1.13 7.36 -15.11
C TRP A 17 -0.82 7.14 -16.59
N ILE A 18 -1.53 6.20 -17.23
CA ILE A 18 -1.41 5.93 -18.67
C ILE A 18 -1.65 7.22 -19.47
N LEU A 19 -2.69 7.99 -19.15
CA LEU A 19 -2.97 9.27 -19.81
C LEU A 19 -1.86 10.32 -19.60
N THR A 20 -1.30 10.41 -18.39
CA THR A 20 -0.21 11.36 -18.11
C THR A 20 1.08 10.93 -18.81
N ALA A 21 1.36 9.64 -18.87
CA ALA A 21 2.51 9.07 -19.57
C ALA A 21 2.41 9.31 -21.08
N ILE A 22 1.26 9.02 -21.69
CA ILE A 22 0.99 9.28 -23.11
C ILE A 22 1.10 10.78 -23.39
N GLY A 23 0.43 11.62 -22.60
CA GLY A 23 0.46 13.08 -22.81
C GLY A 23 1.86 13.69 -22.68
N GLY A 24 2.65 13.25 -21.70
CA GLY A 24 4.04 13.67 -21.55
C GLY A 24 4.91 13.22 -22.72
N PHE A 25 4.65 12.04 -23.28
CA PHE A 25 5.39 11.53 -24.43
C PHE A 25 5.06 12.36 -25.67
N THR A 26 3.77 12.62 -25.92
CA THR A 26 3.32 13.45 -27.04
C THR A 26 3.90 14.87 -26.96
N LEU A 27 3.91 15.49 -25.77
CA LEU A 27 4.54 16.79 -25.56
C LEU A 27 6.04 16.77 -25.84
N SER A 28 6.75 15.73 -25.40
CA SER A 28 8.19 15.59 -25.67
C SER A 28 8.47 15.42 -27.17
N VAL A 29 7.67 14.60 -27.87
CA VAL A 29 7.72 14.44 -29.33
C VAL A 29 7.50 15.78 -30.03
N LEU A 30 6.45 16.52 -29.66
CA LEU A 30 6.12 17.81 -30.27
C LEU A 30 7.22 18.85 -30.04
N PHE A 31 7.76 18.93 -28.82
CA PHE A 31 8.84 19.84 -28.46
C PHE A 31 10.11 19.58 -29.29
N TRP A 32 10.57 18.32 -29.35
CA TRP A 32 11.78 17.97 -30.09
C TRP A 32 11.57 18.00 -31.60
N ASN A 33 10.38 17.68 -32.11
CA ASN A 33 10.06 17.91 -33.52
C ASN A 33 10.09 19.40 -33.87
N TRP A 34 9.52 20.26 -33.04
CA TRP A 34 9.58 21.71 -33.25
C TRP A 34 11.03 22.22 -33.22
N LEU A 35 11.83 21.78 -32.23
CA LEU A 35 13.22 22.21 -32.09
C LEU A 35 14.11 21.71 -33.24
N LEU A 36 14.04 20.42 -33.58
CA LEU A 36 14.95 19.82 -34.56
C LEU A 36 14.52 20.09 -36.01
N LEU A 37 13.22 20.03 -36.33
CA LEU A 37 12.74 20.26 -37.70
C LEU A 37 12.62 21.76 -38.02
N ARG A 38 12.11 22.57 -37.08
CA ARG A 38 11.73 23.96 -37.37
C ARG A 38 12.82 24.97 -37.04
N GLN A 39 13.54 24.78 -35.93
CA GLN A 39 14.61 25.67 -35.48
C GLN A 39 15.96 25.27 -36.07
N LEU A 40 16.33 23.99 -35.99
CA LEU A 40 17.65 23.50 -36.40
C LEU A 40 17.72 23.00 -37.85
N LYS A 41 16.58 22.92 -38.56
CA LYS A 41 16.45 22.40 -39.95
C LYS A 41 17.21 21.07 -40.15
N ALA A 42 17.15 20.20 -39.15
CA ALA A 42 17.90 18.95 -39.14
C ALA A 42 17.30 17.94 -40.12
N ASP A 43 18.15 17.25 -40.89
CA ASP A 43 17.70 16.22 -41.84
C ASP A 43 17.53 14.85 -41.15
N PHE A 44 16.29 14.41 -41.01
CA PHE A 44 15.95 13.11 -40.43
C PHE A 44 16.33 11.91 -41.30
N HIS A 45 16.75 12.14 -42.56
CA HIS A 45 17.36 11.08 -43.37
C HIS A 45 18.74 10.69 -42.84
N ASN A 46 19.38 11.56 -42.04
CA ASN A 46 20.60 11.21 -41.33
C ASN A 46 20.27 10.36 -40.09
N PRO A 47 20.70 9.08 -40.03
CA PRO A 47 20.40 8.19 -38.93
C PRO A 47 20.91 8.71 -37.58
N GLN A 48 22.02 9.47 -37.53
CA GLN A 48 22.55 10.03 -36.28
C GLN A 48 21.61 11.08 -35.68
N ILE A 49 20.99 11.90 -36.52
CA ILE A 49 20.03 12.93 -36.10
C ILE A 49 18.73 12.25 -35.63
N ALA A 50 18.26 11.23 -36.34
CA ALA A 50 17.07 10.47 -35.94
C ALA A 50 17.25 9.75 -34.59
N ILE A 51 18.43 9.17 -34.34
CA ILE A 51 18.75 8.55 -33.06
C ILE A 51 18.88 9.60 -31.96
N GLY A 52 19.58 10.71 -32.22
CA GLY A 52 19.71 11.82 -31.28
C GLY A 52 18.35 12.38 -30.88
N TRP A 53 17.44 12.53 -31.84
CA TRP A 53 16.04 12.90 -31.60
C TRP A 53 15.32 11.88 -30.72
N MET A 54 15.44 10.57 -31.01
CA MET A 54 14.82 9.53 -30.18
C MET A 54 15.32 9.58 -28.74
N VAL A 55 16.65 9.65 -28.54
CA VAL A 55 17.25 9.74 -27.19
C VAL A 55 16.76 10.99 -26.46
N ALA A 56 16.67 12.13 -27.15
CA ALA A 56 16.22 13.38 -26.58
C ALA A 56 14.72 13.33 -26.19
N VAL A 57 13.85 12.83 -27.07
CA VAL A 57 12.41 12.65 -26.80
C VAL A 57 12.20 11.75 -25.59
N PHE A 58 12.80 10.56 -25.61
CA PHE A 58 12.61 9.58 -24.54
C PHE A 58 13.26 10.04 -23.23
N GLY A 59 14.46 10.65 -23.28
CA GLY A 59 15.14 11.18 -22.09
C GLY A 59 14.35 12.30 -21.42
N THR A 60 13.84 13.25 -22.19
CA THR A 60 13.07 14.40 -21.65
C THR A 60 11.71 13.94 -21.12
N TRP A 61 11.06 13.02 -21.83
CA TRP A 61 9.85 12.38 -21.35
C TRP A 61 10.08 11.67 -20.00
N PHE A 62 11.18 10.95 -19.85
CA PHE A 62 11.47 10.22 -18.61
C PHE A 62 11.77 11.15 -17.43
N VAL A 63 12.63 12.16 -17.64
CA VAL A 63 13.03 13.12 -16.59
C VAL A 63 11.82 13.89 -16.07
N THR A 64 10.84 14.19 -16.92
CA THR A 64 9.61 14.88 -16.51
C THR A 64 8.61 13.97 -15.79
N LEU A 65 8.59 12.67 -16.12
CA LEU A 65 7.65 11.70 -15.54
C LEU A 65 8.00 11.36 -14.08
N ILE A 66 9.29 11.22 -13.76
CA ILE A 66 9.80 10.84 -12.41
C ILE A 66 9.28 11.75 -11.27
N PRO A 67 9.46 13.09 -11.31
CA PRO A 67 8.99 13.98 -10.24
C PRO A 67 7.46 14.08 -10.18
N LEU A 68 6.76 13.95 -11.31
CA LEU A 68 5.29 13.93 -11.35
C LEU A 68 4.71 12.69 -10.66
N MET A 69 5.39 11.54 -10.76
CA MET A 69 5.01 10.31 -10.06
C MET A 69 5.18 10.46 -8.55
N LYS A 70 6.35 10.93 -8.10
CA LYS A 70 6.63 11.15 -6.67
C LYS A 70 5.62 12.08 -6.01
N LYS A 71 5.23 13.17 -6.68
CA LYS A 71 4.28 14.17 -6.15
C LYS A 71 2.83 13.67 -6.08
N LYS A 72 2.41 12.81 -7.02
CA LYS A 72 1.04 12.25 -7.00
C LYS A 72 0.84 11.18 -5.93
N GLU A 73 1.86 10.36 -5.65
CA GLU A 73 1.78 9.33 -4.61
C GLU A 73 1.78 9.91 -3.19
N THR A 74 2.64 10.91 -2.93
CA THR A 74 2.63 11.64 -1.65
C THR A 74 1.29 12.33 -1.37
N VAL A 75 0.63 12.89 -2.41
CA VAL A 75 -0.68 13.54 -2.29
C VAL A 75 -1.84 12.54 -2.10
N MET A 76 -1.68 11.27 -2.52
CA MET A 76 -2.68 10.22 -2.27
C MET A 76 -2.49 9.49 -0.92
N GLY A 77 -1.46 9.84 -0.16
CA GLY A 77 -1.52 9.93 1.30
C GLY A 77 -1.39 8.67 2.15
N HIS A 78 -1.01 7.48 1.63
CA HIS A 78 -0.96 6.24 2.42
C HIS A 78 0.31 5.38 2.27
N MET A 79 1.42 5.91 1.74
CA MET A 79 2.66 5.12 1.64
C MET A 79 3.52 5.31 2.89
N ASP A 80 3.78 4.22 3.61
CA ASP A 80 4.89 4.17 4.56
C ASP A 80 6.20 4.46 3.80
N LYS A 81 7.21 5.05 4.45
CA LYS A 81 8.50 5.40 3.83
C LYS A 81 9.16 4.25 3.04
N GLN A 82 8.81 3.01 3.38
CA GLN A 82 9.30 1.80 2.72
C GLN A 82 8.62 1.54 1.36
N ASP A 83 7.33 1.85 1.23
CA ASP A 83 6.61 1.74 -0.04
C ASP A 83 7.10 2.80 -1.02
N GLU A 84 7.43 4.01 -0.54
CA GLU A 84 7.96 5.11 -1.36
C GLU A 84 9.35 4.78 -1.93
N SER A 85 10.20 4.11 -1.13
CA SER A 85 11.49 3.59 -1.56
C SER A 85 11.34 2.49 -2.63
N THR A 86 10.34 1.62 -2.47
CA THR A 86 10.07 0.50 -3.40
C THR A 86 9.63 1.01 -4.76
N VAL A 87 8.70 1.98 -4.79
CA VAL A 87 8.25 2.60 -6.05
C VAL A 87 9.39 3.36 -6.71
N THR A 88 10.15 4.16 -5.94
CA THR A 88 11.32 4.88 -6.49
C THR A 88 12.33 3.91 -7.13
N TRP A 89 12.56 2.75 -6.50
CA TRP A 89 13.43 1.71 -7.07
C TRP A 89 12.89 1.11 -8.35
N TRP A 90 11.59 0.83 -8.41
CA TRP A 90 10.93 0.35 -9.63
C TRP A 90 11.08 1.34 -10.78
N LEU A 91 10.92 2.64 -10.49
CA LEU A 91 11.09 3.71 -11.47
C LEU A 91 12.54 3.83 -11.96
N ILE A 92 13.52 3.74 -11.05
CA ILE A 92 14.94 3.71 -11.41
C ILE A 92 15.23 2.50 -12.30
N TRP A 93 14.65 1.33 -12.00
CA TRP A 93 14.85 0.12 -12.77
C TRP A 93 14.29 0.22 -14.19
N ILE A 94 13.04 0.67 -14.36
CA ILE A 94 12.46 0.92 -15.69
C ILE A 94 13.34 1.94 -16.45
N SER A 95 13.81 2.99 -15.76
CA SER A 95 14.71 4.00 -16.36
C SER A 95 16.01 3.38 -16.88
N LEU A 96 16.64 2.49 -16.09
CA LEU A 96 17.90 1.85 -16.45
C LEU A 96 17.73 0.85 -17.59
N THR A 97 16.63 0.08 -17.61
CA THR A 97 16.31 -0.89 -18.68
C THR A 97 16.05 -0.18 -20.01
N ILE A 98 15.30 0.92 -20.00
CA ILE A 98 14.99 1.69 -21.21
C ILE A 98 16.23 2.49 -21.65
N GLY A 99 16.93 3.13 -20.71
CA GLY A 99 18.13 3.90 -21.00
C GLY A 99 19.25 3.05 -21.60
N SER A 100 19.46 1.83 -21.09
CA SER A 100 20.46 0.90 -21.63
C SER A 100 20.13 0.44 -23.04
N PHE A 101 18.84 0.26 -23.37
CA PHE A 101 18.40 -0.05 -24.74
C PHE A 101 18.76 1.09 -25.70
N PHE A 102 18.45 2.33 -25.32
CA PHE A 102 18.76 3.49 -26.17
C PHE A 102 20.26 3.74 -26.30
N LEU A 103 21.05 3.49 -25.26
CA LEU A 103 22.51 3.53 -25.35
C LEU A 103 23.05 2.47 -26.31
N ALA A 104 22.50 1.25 -26.27
CA ALA A 104 22.85 0.20 -27.21
C ALA A 104 22.52 0.60 -28.65
N VAL A 105 21.32 1.13 -28.90
CA VAL A 105 20.94 1.69 -30.20
C VAL A 105 21.90 2.82 -30.61
N TRP A 106 22.18 3.77 -29.72
CA TRP A 106 23.04 4.92 -30.01
C TRP A 106 24.48 4.53 -30.36
N PHE A 107 25.02 3.50 -29.71
CA PHE A 107 26.37 3.00 -29.98
C PHE A 107 26.43 2.15 -31.26
N TRP A 108 25.54 1.17 -31.41
CA TRP A 108 25.62 0.17 -32.49
C TRP A 108 25.17 0.70 -33.84
N THR A 109 24.22 1.64 -33.87
CA THR A 109 23.70 2.17 -35.13
C THR A 109 24.77 2.87 -35.98
N PRO A 110 25.58 3.84 -35.46
CA PRO A 110 26.67 4.44 -36.23
C PRO A 110 27.84 3.48 -36.47
N PHE A 111 28.14 2.59 -35.51
CA PHE A 111 29.21 1.59 -35.68
C PHE A 111 28.91 0.64 -36.84
N ILE A 112 27.69 0.12 -36.93
CA ILE A 112 27.31 -0.81 -37.99
C ILE A 112 27.14 -0.08 -39.32
N ALA A 113 26.55 1.12 -39.32
CA ALA A 113 26.42 1.92 -40.52
C ALA A 113 27.78 2.24 -41.17
N SER A 114 28.82 2.50 -40.37
CA SER A 114 30.16 2.82 -40.87
C SER A 114 30.98 1.59 -41.31
N ARG A 115 30.77 0.42 -40.71
CA ARG A 115 31.55 -0.79 -40.99
C ARG A 115 30.89 -1.76 -41.98
N PHE A 116 29.57 -1.82 -42.00
CA PHE A 116 28.80 -2.84 -42.73
C PHE A 116 27.76 -2.25 -43.71
N GLY A 117 27.74 -0.92 -43.86
CA GLY A 117 26.86 -0.22 -44.79
C GLY A 117 25.47 0.10 -44.22
N SER A 118 24.54 0.45 -45.10
CA SER A 118 23.20 0.92 -44.69
C SER A 118 22.42 -0.12 -43.90
N ILE A 119 21.84 0.30 -42.76
CA ILE A 119 20.98 -0.53 -41.91
C ILE A 119 19.65 -0.86 -42.60
N LYS A 120 19.35 -0.21 -43.73
CA LYS A 120 18.19 -0.54 -44.59
C LYS A 120 18.37 -1.87 -45.35
N ASN A 121 19.59 -2.41 -45.42
CA ASN A 121 19.85 -3.71 -46.04
C ASN A 121 19.45 -4.85 -45.09
N PRO A 122 18.80 -5.93 -45.56
CA PRO A 122 18.28 -7.00 -44.70
C PRO A 122 19.37 -7.68 -43.84
N THR A 123 20.52 -7.96 -44.43
CA THR A 123 21.67 -8.59 -43.76
C THR A 123 22.29 -7.68 -42.69
N THR A 124 22.49 -6.41 -43.01
CA THR A 124 23.03 -5.41 -42.08
C THR A 124 22.03 -5.09 -40.96
N SER A 125 20.73 -5.12 -41.25
CA SER A 125 19.65 -4.98 -40.28
C SER A 125 19.66 -6.12 -39.25
N LEU A 126 19.86 -7.35 -39.70
CA LEU A 126 19.92 -8.52 -38.82
C LEU A 126 21.15 -8.46 -37.89
N LEU A 127 22.31 -8.06 -38.41
CA LEU A 127 23.50 -7.77 -37.60
C LEU A 127 23.25 -6.67 -36.57
N TRP A 128 22.53 -5.61 -36.96
CA TRP A 128 22.16 -4.53 -36.06
C TRP A 128 21.22 -4.98 -34.95
N VAL A 129 20.18 -5.76 -35.27
CA VAL A 129 19.26 -6.32 -34.27
C VAL A 129 20.02 -7.18 -33.26
N VAL A 130 20.87 -8.09 -33.75
CA VAL A 130 21.66 -8.98 -32.87
C VAL A 130 22.61 -8.18 -31.98
N ALA A 131 23.28 -7.16 -32.51
CA ALA A 131 24.20 -6.34 -31.73
C ALA A 131 23.49 -5.50 -30.66
N VAL A 132 22.39 -4.83 -31.03
CA VAL A 132 21.59 -3.99 -30.11
C VAL A 132 20.94 -4.85 -29.03
N PHE A 133 20.20 -5.89 -29.41
CA PHE A 133 19.52 -6.74 -28.43
C PHE A 133 20.50 -7.60 -27.63
N GLY A 134 21.56 -8.10 -28.24
CA GLY A 134 22.58 -8.89 -27.54
C GLY A 134 23.28 -8.07 -26.46
N SER A 135 23.74 -6.86 -26.80
CA SER A 135 24.37 -5.97 -25.81
C SER A 135 23.39 -5.46 -24.74
N TRP A 136 22.14 -5.19 -25.13
CA TRP A 136 21.08 -4.82 -24.18
C TRP A 136 20.78 -5.95 -23.19
N LEU A 137 20.59 -7.18 -23.66
CA LEU A 137 20.35 -8.36 -22.81
C LEU A 137 21.51 -8.61 -21.86
N VAL A 138 22.76 -8.50 -22.33
CA VAL A 138 23.95 -8.63 -21.48
C VAL A 138 23.98 -7.54 -20.40
N ALA A 139 23.63 -6.29 -20.73
CA ALA A 139 23.54 -5.20 -19.77
C ALA A 139 22.39 -5.39 -18.75
N LEU A 140 21.32 -6.11 -19.12
CA LEU A 140 20.20 -6.40 -18.22
C LEU A 140 20.50 -7.50 -17.20
N ILE A 141 21.41 -8.44 -17.48
CA ILE A 141 21.70 -9.56 -16.56
C ILE A 141 22.14 -9.06 -15.17
N PRO A 142 23.16 -8.17 -15.04
CA PRO A 142 23.54 -7.62 -13.74
C PRO A 142 22.40 -6.86 -13.05
N LEU A 143 21.61 -6.13 -13.85
CA LEU A 143 20.47 -5.35 -13.37
C LEU A 143 19.38 -6.26 -12.76
N MET A 144 19.10 -7.39 -13.41
CA MET A 144 18.15 -8.40 -12.92
C MET A 144 18.66 -9.11 -11.66
N ILE A 145 19.96 -9.43 -11.58
CA ILE A 145 20.56 -10.04 -10.38
C ILE A 145 20.38 -9.11 -9.18
N VAL A 146 20.72 -7.83 -9.31
CA VAL A 146 20.55 -6.83 -8.23
C VAL A 146 19.09 -6.70 -7.83
N MET A 147 18.17 -6.72 -8.79
CA MET A 147 16.74 -6.69 -8.52
C MET A 147 16.30 -7.92 -7.72
N TYR A 148 16.72 -9.11 -8.14
CA TYR A 148 16.36 -10.36 -7.50
C TYR A 148 16.80 -10.37 -6.04
N TYR A 149 18.07 -10.01 -5.75
CA TYR A 149 18.58 -9.90 -4.38
C TYR A 149 17.80 -8.91 -3.51
N LYS A 150 17.38 -7.77 -4.08
CA LYS A 150 16.61 -6.78 -3.31
C LYS A 150 15.18 -7.19 -3.06
N VAL A 151 14.54 -7.82 -4.05
CA VAL A 151 13.19 -8.36 -3.92
C VAL A 151 13.19 -9.47 -2.87
N ASP A 152 14.16 -10.37 -2.92
CA ASP A 152 14.30 -11.47 -1.97
C ASP A 152 14.49 -10.95 -0.54
N LYS A 153 15.39 -9.96 -0.35
CA LYS A 153 15.56 -9.27 0.93
C LYS A 153 14.26 -8.62 1.43
N ALA A 154 13.49 -7.98 0.55
CA ALA A 154 12.20 -7.38 0.93
C ALA A 154 11.16 -8.43 1.36
N TYR A 155 11.16 -9.61 0.71
CA TYR A 155 10.35 -10.75 1.11
C TYR A 155 10.78 -11.33 2.46
N GLU A 156 12.08 -11.51 2.69
CA GLU A 156 12.61 -11.96 3.98
C GLU A 156 12.28 -10.96 5.10
N ASP A 157 12.48 -9.66 4.89
CA ASP A 157 12.13 -8.63 5.86
C ASP A 157 10.61 -8.61 6.15
N ALA A 158 9.77 -8.83 5.13
CA ALA A 158 8.33 -8.96 5.31
C ALA A 158 7.96 -10.24 6.10
N ARG A 159 8.66 -11.35 5.86
CA ARG A 159 8.51 -12.60 6.59
C ARG A 159 8.91 -12.45 8.05
N ILE A 160 10.10 -11.92 8.33
CA ILE A 160 10.60 -11.68 9.69
C ILE A 160 9.64 -10.76 10.46
N ARG A 161 9.05 -9.74 9.82
CA ARG A 161 8.03 -8.90 10.46
C ARG A 161 6.73 -9.62 10.78
N ARG A 162 6.34 -10.62 9.97
CA ARG A 162 5.18 -11.48 10.27
C ARG A 162 5.51 -12.43 11.42
N GLU A 163 6.71 -13.00 11.43
CA GLU A 163 7.18 -13.89 12.50
C GLU A 163 7.35 -13.14 13.83
N LEU A 164 7.98 -11.97 13.85
CA LEU A 164 8.10 -11.09 15.03
C LEU A 164 6.74 -10.60 15.55
N LYS A 165 5.77 -10.35 14.65
CA LYS A 165 4.39 -10.08 15.06
C LYS A 165 3.78 -11.34 15.68
N ALA A 166 3.94 -12.50 15.07
CA ALA A 166 3.40 -13.77 15.57
C ALA A 166 4.01 -14.18 16.93
N GLU A 167 5.30 -13.93 17.16
CA GLU A 167 5.95 -14.23 18.45
C GLU A 167 5.47 -13.31 19.59
N LYS A 168 5.07 -12.07 19.29
CA LYS A 168 4.36 -11.20 20.25
C LYS A 168 2.98 -11.74 20.67
N PHE A 169 2.44 -12.75 19.98
CA PHE A 169 1.16 -13.39 20.26
C PHE A 169 1.30 -14.86 20.69
N LYS A 170 2.47 -15.30 21.19
CA LYS A 170 2.70 -16.69 21.66
C LYS A 170 1.82 -17.12 22.85
N ASP A 171 1.21 -16.17 23.55
CA ASP A 171 0.07 -16.42 24.43
C ASP A 171 -1.19 -15.87 23.77
N PRO A 172 -1.94 -16.66 22.98
CA PRO A 172 -3.20 -16.17 22.45
C PRO A 172 -4.11 -15.83 23.64
N VAL A 173 -4.49 -14.56 23.74
CA VAL A 173 -5.63 -14.13 24.54
C VAL A 173 -6.77 -15.06 24.14
N LYS A 174 -7.26 -15.90 25.07
CA LYS A 174 -8.44 -16.72 24.81
C LYS A 174 -9.64 -15.77 24.74
N ILE A 175 -9.88 -15.20 23.57
CA ILE A 175 -11.07 -14.40 23.29
C ILE A 175 -12.18 -15.41 22.99
N LYS A 176 -13.09 -15.61 23.94
CA LYS A 176 -14.29 -16.42 23.72
C LYS A 176 -15.35 -15.48 23.14
N ALA A 177 -15.73 -15.72 21.89
CA ALA A 177 -16.79 -14.96 21.24
C ALA A 177 -18.09 -15.74 21.33
N VAL A 178 -19.10 -15.16 21.99
CA VAL A 178 -20.46 -15.68 22.03
C VAL A 178 -21.34 -14.67 21.32
N PHE A 179 -22.13 -15.14 20.34
CA PHE A 179 -23.12 -14.27 19.72
C PHE A 179 -24.34 -14.16 20.63
N ILE A 180 -24.68 -12.93 21.01
CA ILE A 180 -25.90 -12.62 21.75
C ILE A 180 -26.67 -11.55 21.00
N GLU A 181 -27.98 -11.73 20.89
CA GLU A 181 -28.86 -10.76 20.26
C GLU A 181 -28.71 -9.37 20.87
N GLU A 182 -28.71 -8.35 20.02
CA GLU A 182 -28.54 -6.95 20.44
C GLU A 182 -29.59 -6.52 21.48
N SER A 183 -30.82 -7.04 21.38
CA SER A 183 -31.92 -6.81 22.32
C SER A 183 -31.54 -7.16 23.77
N LYS A 184 -30.79 -8.26 23.96
CA LYS A 184 -30.36 -8.77 25.27
C LYS A 184 -29.13 -8.05 25.81
N ARG A 185 -28.36 -7.38 24.94
CA ARG A 185 -27.17 -6.60 25.32
C ARG A 185 -27.48 -5.15 25.67
N ARG A 186 -28.69 -4.66 25.34
CA ARG A 186 -29.10 -3.28 25.58
C ARG A 186 -29.34 -3.02 27.06
N LEU A 187 -28.83 -1.88 27.50
CA LEU A 187 -29.03 -1.40 28.87
C LEU A 187 -30.43 -0.79 29.04
N PRO A 188 -31.02 -0.90 30.24
CA PRO A 188 -32.19 -0.12 30.62
C PRO A 188 -31.93 1.37 30.43
N LYS A 189 -32.97 2.11 30.03
CA LYS A 189 -32.88 3.55 29.76
C LYS A 189 -32.32 4.32 30.96
N GLU A 190 -32.77 3.99 32.17
CA GLU A 190 -32.34 4.63 33.41
C GLU A 190 -30.83 4.49 33.67
N VAL A 191 -30.29 3.30 33.44
CA VAL A 191 -28.86 3.00 33.56
C VAL A 191 -28.07 3.73 32.47
N SER A 192 -28.57 3.71 31.23
CA SER A 192 -27.94 4.39 30.09
C SER A 192 -27.85 5.91 30.29
N GLU A 193 -28.90 6.55 30.80
CA GLU A 193 -28.90 8.00 31.05
C GLU A 193 -27.92 8.39 32.17
N LYS A 194 -27.79 7.58 33.22
CA LYS A 194 -26.77 7.78 34.26
C LYS A 194 -25.36 7.65 33.67
N LEU A 195 -25.13 6.66 32.82
CA LEU A 195 -23.82 6.37 32.22
C LEU A 195 -23.37 7.47 31.23
N LYS A 196 -24.30 8.08 30.49
CA LYS A 196 -24.02 9.23 29.60
C LYS A 196 -23.48 10.45 30.35
N LYS A 197 -23.83 10.61 31.63
CA LYS A 197 -23.36 11.72 32.47
C LYS A 197 -22.01 11.41 33.12
N THR A 198 -21.53 10.17 33.03
CA THR A 198 -20.23 9.75 33.52
C THR A 198 -19.17 9.92 32.42
N PRO A 199 -17.93 10.34 32.72
CA PRO A 199 -16.84 10.34 31.75
C PRO A 199 -16.50 8.92 31.26
N GLN A 200 -15.98 8.81 30.04
CA GLN A 200 -15.50 7.53 29.49
C GLN A 200 -14.25 7.06 30.25
N THR A 201 -14.25 5.81 30.69
CA THR A 201 -13.12 5.20 31.42
C THR A 201 -12.13 4.50 30.49
N ILE A 202 -12.51 4.18 29.26
CA ILE A 202 -11.68 3.52 28.24
C ILE A 202 -12.04 4.06 26.85
N LYS A 203 -11.07 4.04 25.92
CA LYS A 203 -11.26 4.50 24.54
C LYS A 203 -12.45 3.79 23.88
N GLY A 204 -13.51 4.54 23.59
CA GLY A 204 -14.70 4.04 22.88
C GLY A 204 -15.83 3.52 23.76
N GLY A 205 -15.74 3.65 25.09
CA GLY A 205 -16.81 3.22 25.99
C GLY A 205 -16.52 3.42 27.48
N HIS A 206 -17.24 2.65 28.31
CA HIS A 206 -17.06 2.60 29.75
C HIS A 206 -16.76 1.18 30.19
N LEU A 207 -15.74 1.03 31.01
CA LEU A 207 -15.53 -0.12 31.88
C LEU A 207 -16.21 0.18 33.22
N ILE A 208 -17.14 -0.68 33.62
CA ILE A 208 -17.90 -0.54 34.87
C ILE A 208 -17.95 -1.84 35.67
N THR A 209 -18.34 -1.73 36.93
CA THR A 209 -18.89 -2.84 37.70
C THR A 209 -20.41 -2.75 37.64
N ALA A 210 -21.07 -3.72 37.00
CA ALA A 210 -22.52 -3.79 36.93
C ALA A 210 -23.09 -4.36 38.23
N ILE A 211 -24.14 -3.74 38.76
CA ILE A 211 -24.91 -4.22 39.90
C ILE A 211 -26.24 -4.75 39.36
N LEU A 212 -26.43 -6.06 39.47
CA LEU A 212 -27.65 -6.72 39.01
C LEU A 212 -28.80 -6.49 39.99
N LYS A 213 -30.04 -6.70 39.53
CA LYS A 213 -31.26 -6.59 40.34
C LYS A 213 -31.28 -7.54 41.54
N ASP A 214 -30.58 -8.66 41.45
CA ASP A 214 -30.42 -9.64 42.54
C ASP A 214 -29.28 -9.29 43.52
N GLY A 215 -28.62 -8.15 43.33
CA GLY A 215 -27.54 -7.66 44.18
C GLY A 215 -26.15 -8.21 43.81
N ARG A 216 -26.02 -9.11 42.84
CA ARG A 216 -24.71 -9.58 42.37
C ARG A 216 -23.95 -8.44 41.68
N LYS A 217 -22.64 -8.39 41.91
CA LYS A 217 -21.72 -7.44 41.26
C LYS A 217 -20.91 -8.15 40.19
N ILE A 218 -21.01 -7.69 38.95
CA ILE A 218 -20.20 -8.16 37.83
C ILE A 218 -19.14 -7.09 37.52
N LYS A 219 -17.88 -7.43 37.73
CA LYS A 219 -16.76 -6.52 37.46
C LYS A 219 -16.45 -6.47 35.96
N ASN A 220 -15.78 -5.39 35.55
CA ASN A 220 -15.18 -5.24 34.23
C ASN A 220 -16.12 -5.44 33.03
N VAL A 221 -17.34 -4.92 33.13
CA VAL A 221 -18.31 -4.93 32.03
C VAL A 221 -18.00 -3.77 31.09
N PHE A 222 -17.79 -4.07 29.80
CA PHE A 222 -17.54 -3.07 28.77
C PHE A 222 -18.84 -2.63 28.10
N ILE A 223 -19.17 -1.36 28.27
CA ILE A 223 -20.32 -0.72 27.64
C ILE A 223 -19.86 0.23 26.53
N SER A 224 -20.31 -0.05 25.32
CA SER A 224 -20.11 0.84 24.18
C SER A 224 -21.20 1.91 24.09
N ARG A 225 -20.77 3.14 23.78
CA ARG A 225 -21.65 4.30 23.53
C ARG A 225 -22.70 4.55 24.62
N GLY A 226 -22.43 4.07 25.84
CA GLY A 226 -23.30 4.18 27.00
C GLY A 226 -24.63 3.40 26.90
N LYS A 227 -24.76 2.44 25.99
CA LYS A 227 -26.07 1.81 25.68
C LYS A 227 -26.04 0.29 25.55
N GLU A 228 -24.89 -0.28 25.23
CA GLU A 228 -24.79 -1.68 24.83
C GLU A 228 -23.58 -2.35 25.49
N ILE A 229 -23.79 -3.54 26.03
CA ILE A 229 -22.72 -4.39 26.55
C ILE A 229 -22.06 -5.12 25.37
N LEU A 230 -20.77 -4.89 25.14
CA LEU A 230 -20.02 -5.58 24.07
C LEU A 230 -19.11 -6.69 24.59
N GLY A 231 -18.80 -6.68 25.89
CA GLY A 231 -18.01 -7.74 26.50
C GLY A 231 -17.88 -7.64 28.00
N VAL A 232 -17.38 -8.71 28.60
CA VAL A 232 -17.01 -8.78 30.02
C VAL A 232 -15.57 -9.29 30.07
N TYR A 233 -14.68 -8.52 30.70
CA TYR A 233 -13.30 -8.95 30.90
C TYR A 233 -13.23 -9.89 32.11
N ASP A 234 -12.33 -10.88 32.05
CA ASP A 234 -12.13 -11.90 33.08
C ASP A 234 -13.35 -12.82 33.30
N GLN A 235 -14.13 -13.06 32.24
CA GLN A 235 -15.22 -14.05 32.25
C GLN A 235 -15.22 -14.92 30.99
N GLU A 236 -15.58 -16.19 31.15
CA GLU A 236 -15.70 -17.15 30.06
C GLU A 236 -17.14 -17.34 29.57
N GLU A 237 -18.14 -16.96 30.37
CA GLU A 237 -19.56 -17.16 30.07
C GLU A 237 -20.38 -15.98 30.56
N LEU A 238 -21.45 -15.67 29.82
CA LEU A 238 -22.36 -14.61 30.23
C LEU A 238 -23.39 -15.19 31.19
N THR A 239 -23.49 -14.61 32.38
CA THR A 239 -24.36 -15.09 33.46
C THR A 239 -25.54 -14.14 33.74
N PHE A 240 -25.76 -13.13 32.89
CA PHE A 240 -26.76 -12.07 33.04
C PHE A 240 -27.08 -11.40 31.70
N GLU A 241 -28.24 -10.77 31.57
CA GLU A 241 -28.58 -9.93 30.42
C GLU A 241 -28.50 -8.43 30.77
N GLY A 242 -28.47 -7.56 29.75
CA GLY A 242 -28.42 -6.11 29.97
C GLY A 242 -29.60 -5.60 30.80
N ALA A 243 -30.78 -6.20 30.65
CA ALA A 243 -31.98 -5.89 31.41
C ALA A 243 -31.89 -6.21 32.91
N ASP A 244 -30.93 -7.04 33.32
CA ASP A 244 -30.72 -7.43 34.72
C ASP A 244 -29.92 -6.39 35.50
N ILE A 245 -29.28 -5.45 34.81
CA ILE A 245 -28.48 -4.39 35.45
C ILE A 245 -29.41 -3.35 36.07
N ALA A 246 -29.37 -3.22 37.38
CA ALA A 246 -30.10 -2.20 38.15
C ALA A 246 -29.30 -0.91 38.30
N ASN A 247 -27.98 -1.03 38.50
CA ASN A 247 -27.10 0.12 38.71
C ASN A 247 -25.66 -0.20 38.30
N PHE A 248 -24.76 0.78 38.40
CA PHE A 248 -23.33 0.57 38.14
C PHE A 248 -22.45 1.35 39.11
N GLU A 249 -21.24 0.85 39.29
CA GLU A 249 -20.11 1.55 39.88
C GLU A 249 -19.05 1.73 38.79
N THR A 250 -18.31 2.85 38.83
CA THR A 250 -17.13 3.00 37.97
C THR A 250 -16.12 1.92 38.31
N ALA A 251 -15.56 1.26 37.30
CA ALA A 251 -14.52 0.26 37.53
C ALA A 251 -13.32 0.92 38.22
N ASP A 252 -12.70 0.19 39.14
CA ASP A 252 -11.47 0.61 39.79
C ASP A 252 -10.32 0.52 38.77
N LEU A 253 -9.83 1.68 38.32
CA LEU A 253 -8.75 1.78 37.35
C LEU A 253 -7.35 1.68 37.99
N THR A 254 -7.25 1.55 39.32
CA THR A 254 -5.97 1.31 39.99
C THR A 254 -5.51 -0.14 39.85
N SER A 255 -6.45 -1.05 39.64
CA SER A 255 -6.21 -2.47 39.34
C SER A 255 -7.04 -2.89 38.12
N PRO A 256 -6.72 -2.36 36.91
CA PRO A 256 -7.49 -2.70 35.72
C PRO A 256 -7.30 -4.18 35.38
N PRO A 257 -8.30 -4.82 34.74
CA PRO A 257 -8.10 -6.16 34.21
C PRO A 257 -6.92 -6.14 33.24
N ASP A 258 -6.13 -7.21 33.25
CA ASP A 258 -5.06 -7.33 32.29
C ASP A 258 -5.66 -7.56 30.89
N PHE A 259 -5.83 -6.46 30.16
CA PHE A 259 -6.35 -6.46 28.79
C PHE A 259 -5.47 -7.26 27.81
N THR A 260 -4.25 -7.66 28.25
CA THR A 260 -3.34 -8.53 27.51
C THR A 260 -3.38 -9.99 27.98
N GLN A 261 -3.96 -10.32 29.14
CA GLN A 261 -4.07 -11.68 29.66
C GLN A 261 -5.49 -12.27 29.56
N LYS A 262 -5.61 -13.18 28.58
CA LYS A 262 -6.27 -14.50 28.54
C LYS A 262 -7.72 -14.79 28.97
N ILE A 263 -8.59 -13.88 29.40
CA ILE A 263 -10.04 -14.17 29.38
C ILE A 263 -10.85 -12.94 28.98
N TRP A 264 -11.28 -12.89 27.72
CA TRP A 264 -12.22 -11.86 27.25
C TRP A 264 -13.44 -12.52 26.62
N LEU A 265 -14.61 -12.35 27.25
CA LEU A 265 -15.88 -12.73 26.65
C LEU A 265 -16.40 -11.57 25.78
N ARG A 266 -16.42 -11.79 24.47
CA ARG A 266 -17.07 -10.91 23.50
C ARG A 266 -18.49 -11.35 23.25
N LEU A 267 -19.43 -10.41 23.32
CA LEU A 267 -20.86 -10.67 23.11
C LEU A 267 -21.33 -10.34 21.69
N ASP A 268 -20.45 -9.76 20.87
CA ASP A 268 -20.72 -9.38 19.48
C ASP A 268 -20.43 -10.48 18.46
N GLY A 269 -19.96 -11.65 18.91
CA GLY A 269 -19.67 -12.81 18.06
C GLY A 269 -18.45 -12.64 17.14
N ASN A 270 -17.74 -11.51 17.19
CA ASN A 270 -16.55 -11.29 16.39
C ASN A 270 -15.32 -11.81 17.14
N SER A 271 -14.82 -13.00 16.79
CA SER A 271 -13.45 -13.40 17.11
C SER A 271 -12.51 -12.47 16.32
N ALA A 272 -11.69 -11.69 17.01
CA ALA A 272 -10.65 -10.86 16.37
C ALA A 272 -9.61 -11.73 15.66
#